data_AF-A0A7S1YH30-F1
#
_entry.id   AF-A0A7S1YH30-F1
#
_cell.length_a   1.000
_cell.length_b   1.000
_cell.length_c   1.000
_cell.angle_alpha   90.00
_cell.angle_beta   90.00
_cell.angle_gamma   90.00
#
_symmetry.space_group_name_H-M   'P 1'
#
loop_
_entity.id
_entity.type
_entity.pdbx_description
1 polymer ?
#
loop_
_entity_poly.entity_id
_entity_poly.type
_entity_poly.pdbx_seq_one_letter_code
_entity_poly.pdbx_strand_id
1 'polypeptide(L)'
;WSEPPVDIFHVRGPNYLKDRKKQQSEPYLLTTRGCDLLLTKSPPENVGRFPVLGGSVRNVPAFLINFRFPWGMLIQHFEIPEKFVPFLRNDNDTTESPSIPSDWSAPERTLAKFFLADQKTKNDTLKLIPYIADGPWIVKNMVTGRPAIIGNKLPVTYTYQPADPDAGLACYLEADLDIGNSSAAAKRIVSVCRRYMNSLTLDVGFVLEGKTEEELPEQMLCSIRVHGVDPLKAPTFSE
;
A
#
# COMPACT_ATOMS: atom_id res chain seq x y z
N TRP A 1 -10.51 0.91 12.07
CA TRP A 1 -9.20 1.34 11.55
C TRP A 1 -8.98 2.80 11.94
N SER A 2 -7.76 3.33 11.83
CA SER A 2 -7.47 4.76 11.90
C SER A 2 -6.24 5.08 11.03
N GLU A 3 -5.97 6.35 10.75
CA GLU A 3 -4.68 6.76 10.19
C GLU A 3 -3.66 6.89 11.34
N PRO A 4 -2.49 6.23 11.28
CA PRO A 4 -1.50 6.32 12.35
C PRO A 4 -0.77 7.67 12.32
N PRO A 5 -0.19 8.12 13.45
CA PRO A 5 0.67 9.29 13.48
C PRO A 5 1.87 9.11 12.55
N VAL A 6 2.15 10.10 11.70
CA VAL A 6 3.24 10.01 10.72
C VAL A 6 4.63 10.01 11.37
N ASP A 7 4.74 10.55 12.59
CA ASP A 7 5.97 10.72 13.35
C ASP A 7 6.61 9.40 13.83
N ILE A 8 5.84 8.30 13.85
CA ILE A 8 6.37 6.98 14.16
C ILE A 8 7.28 6.45 13.05
N PHE A 9 7.17 6.99 11.83
CA PHE A 9 7.93 6.54 10.67
C PHE A 9 9.19 7.36 10.44
N HIS A 10 10.32 6.66 10.37
CA HIS A 10 11.63 7.23 10.06
C HIS A 10 12.08 6.77 8.67
N VAL A 11 12.19 7.72 7.74
CA VAL A 11 12.47 7.54 6.32
C VAL A 11 13.85 8.08 5.94
N ARG A 12 14.37 7.72 4.76
CA ARG A 12 15.71 8.16 4.32
C ARG A 12 15.74 9.70 4.18
N GLY A 13 16.65 10.36 4.90
CA GLY A 13 16.82 11.81 4.80
C GLY A 13 17.54 12.27 3.52
N PRO A 14 17.70 13.58 3.31
CA PRO A 14 18.22 14.15 2.06
C PRO A 14 19.60 13.62 1.65
N ASN A 15 20.47 13.33 2.64
CA ASN A 15 21.84 12.86 2.41
C ASN A 15 22.05 11.37 2.71
N TYR A 16 20.97 10.59 2.82
CA TYR A 16 21.01 9.21 3.33
C TYR A 16 22.00 8.31 2.59
N LEU A 17 22.20 8.49 1.28
CA LEU A 17 23.15 7.69 0.50
C LEU A 17 24.60 7.88 0.98
N LYS A 18 24.92 9.03 1.60
CA LYS A 18 26.23 9.38 2.15
C LYS A 18 26.33 9.10 3.65
N ASP A 19 25.33 9.55 4.42
CA ASP A 19 25.42 9.58 5.89
C ASP A 19 24.57 8.52 6.61
N ARG A 20 23.71 7.79 5.88
CA ARG A 20 22.74 6.82 6.40
C ARG A 20 21.78 7.37 7.45
N LYS A 21 21.60 8.70 7.53
CA LYS A 21 20.72 9.35 8.50
C LYS A 21 19.28 9.35 8.02
N LYS A 22 18.40 8.86 8.89
CA LYS A 22 16.96 8.93 8.70
C LYS A 22 16.39 10.16 9.40
N GLN A 23 15.25 10.60 8.92
CA GLN A 23 14.45 11.67 9.52
C GLN A 23 13.01 11.22 9.68
N GLN A 24 12.26 11.96 10.48
CA GLN A 24 10.81 11.80 10.56
C GLN A 24 10.17 12.12 9.19
N SER A 25 9.13 11.38 8.82
CA SER A 25 8.39 11.66 7.59
C SER A 25 7.55 12.93 7.72
N GLU A 26 7.46 13.67 6.63
CA GLU A 26 6.39 14.66 6.37
C GLU A 26 5.03 13.96 6.21
N PRO A 27 3.89 14.70 6.20
CA PRO A 27 2.55 14.14 6.06
C PRO A 27 2.40 13.14 4.90
N TYR A 28 1.46 12.19 4.99
CA TYR A 28 1.27 11.19 3.93
C TYR A 28 0.94 11.83 2.58
N LEU A 29 1.48 11.25 1.50
CA LEU A 29 1.17 11.70 0.13
C LEU A 29 -0.25 11.32 -0.32
N LEU A 30 -0.76 10.18 0.16
CA LEU A 30 -2.11 9.68 -0.09
C LEU A 30 -2.88 9.58 1.24
N THR A 31 -4.16 9.95 1.22
CA THR A 31 -5.00 9.97 2.42
C THR A 31 -5.69 8.63 2.64
N THR A 32 -5.71 8.13 3.87
CA THR A 32 -6.37 6.87 4.20
C THR A 32 -7.89 7.00 4.19
N ARG A 33 -8.58 6.15 3.40
CA ARG A 33 -10.05 6.10 3.33
C ARG A 33 -10.66 4.95 4.13
N GLY A 34 -9.90 3.88 4.37
CA GLY A 34 -10.30 2.77 5.22
C GLY A 34 -9.75 1.42 4.78
N CYS A 35 -10.30 0.35 5.33
CA CYS A 35 -9.98 -1.02 4.92
C CYS A 35 -11.16 -1.98 5.07
N ASP A 36 -11.16 -3.02 4.24
CA ASP A 36 -12.04 -4.18 4.37
C ASP A 36 -11.22 -5.42 4.72
N LEU A 37 -11.68 -6.20 5.70
CA LEU A 37 -11.20 -7.56 5.93
C LEU A 37 -12.32 -8.52 5.56
N LEU A 38 -12.11 -9.36 4.55
CA LEU A 38 -13.13 -10.24 4.00
C LEU A 38 -12.62 -11.69 3.95
N LEU A 39 -13.48 -12.64 4.29
CA LEU A 39 -13.18 -14.07 4.24
C LEU A 39 -13.43 -14.63 2.84
N THR A 40 -12.47 -15.36 2.30
CA THR A 40 -12.58 -16.10 1.04
C THR A 40 -11.46 -17.12 0.93
N LYS A 41 -11.71 -18.25 0.26
CA LYS A 41 -10.65 -19.23 -0.04
C LYS A 41 -9.92 -18.92 -1.35
N SER A 42 -10.47 -18.02 -2.16
CA SER A 42 -9.99 -17.63 -3.48
C SER A 42 -10.05 -16.11 -3.59
N PRO A 43 -9.12 -15.36 -2.97
CA PRO A 43 -9.13 -13.91 -3.04
C PRO A 43 -8.87 -13.46 -4.49
N PRO A 44 -9.79 -12.72 -5.14
CA PRO A 44 -9.58 -12.26 -6.50
C PRO A 44 -8.49 -11.17 -6.56
N GLU A 45 -7.91 -11.01 -7.75
CA GLU A 45 -7.17 -9.80 -8.12
C GLU A 45 -8.13 -8.74 -8.64
N ASN A 46 -7.68 -7.48 -8.64
CA ASN A 46 -8.45 -6.34 -9.13
C ASN A 46 -9.83 -6.27 -8.45
N VAL A 47 -9.81 -6.29 -7.11
CA VAL A 47 -10.99 -6.29 -6.24
C VAL A 47 -11.75 -4.96 -6.28
N GLY A 48 -11.12 -3.87 -6.72
CA GLY A 48 -11.75 -2.56 -6.92
C GLY A 48 -12.95 -2.56 -7.88
N ARG A 49 -13.15 -3.64 -8.66
CA ARG A 49 -14.35 -3.84 -9.51
C ARG A 49 -15.60 -4.28 -8.74
N PHE A 50 -15.44 -4.71 -7.49
CA PHE A 50 -16.53 -5.15 -6.60
C PHE A 50 -16.93 -4.01 -5.64
N PRO A 51 -18.09 -4.10 -4.96
CA PRO A 51 -18.55 -3.04 -4.04
C PRO A 51 -17.80 -3.04 -2.69
N VAL A 52 -16.47 -3.05 -2.73
CA VAL A 52 -15.60 -2.85 -1.56
C VAL A 52 -15.70 -1.41 -1.06
N LEU A 53 -15.32 -1.17 0.21
CA LEU A 53 -15.54 0.10 0.90
C LEU A 53 -17.02 0.54 0.83
N GLY A 54 -17.95 -0.40 0.98
CA GLY A 54 -19.39 -0.17 0.86
C GLY A 54 -19.83 0.38 -0.50
N GLY A 55 -19.10 0.05 -1.58
CA GLY A 55 -19.36 0.53 -2.93
C GLY A 55 -18.79 1.92 -3.24
N SER A 56 -18.10 2.55 -2.30
CA SER A 56 -17.59 3.93 -2.47
C SER A 56 -16.15 4.01 -2.97
N VAL A 57 -15.51 2.86 -3.26
CA VAL A 57 -14.08 2.81 -3.62
C VAL A 57 -13.78 3.70 -4.83
N ARG A 58 -14.68 3.74 -5.82
CA ARG A 58 -14.55 4.52 -7.05
C ARG A 58 -15.19 5.91 -7.00
N ASN A 59 -15.53 6.45 -5.82
CA ASN A 59 -16.06 7.82 -5.72
C ASN A 59 -14.98 8.90 -5.95
N VAL A 60 -13.71 8.54 -5.75
CA VAL A 60 -12.53 9.39 -5.93
C VAL A 60 -11.39 8.53 -6.49
N PRO A 61 -10.37 9.12 -7.14
CA PRO A 61 -9.20 8.40 -7.58
C PRO A 61 -8.54 7.64 -6.41
N ALA A 62 -8.25 6.36 -6.59
CA ALA A 62 -7.83 5.51 -5.46
C ALA A 62 -6.57 4.68 -5.73
N PHE A 63 -5.76 4.50 -4.69
CA PHE A 63 -4.72 3.49 -4.63
C PHE A 63 -5.17 2.40 -3.67
N LEU A 64 -5.27 1.17 -4.17
CA LEU A 64 -5.72 0.00 -3.42
C LEU A 64 -4.53 -0.92 -3.15
N ILE A 65 -4.43 -1.44 -1.92
CA ILE A 65 -3.45 -2.48 -1.60
C ILE A 65 -4.21 -3.69 -1.05
N ASN A 66 -4.28 -4.74 -1.86
CA ASN A 66 -5.03 -5.96 -1.58
C ASN A 66 -4.08 -7.07 -1.09
N PHE A 67 -4.05 -7.31 0.22
CA PHE A 67 -3.32 -8.44 0.79
C PHE A 67 -4.14 -9.72 0.64
N ARG A 68 -3.71 -10.59 -0.27
CA ARG A 68 -4.41 -11.84 -0.61
C ARG A 68 -3.86 -13.00 0.21
N PHE A 69 -4.59 -13.40 1.24
CA PHE A 69 -4.23 -14.51 2.11
C PHE A 69 -4.91 -15.82 1.66
N PRO A 70 -4.39 -17.00 2.05
CA PRO A 70 -5.08 -18.28 1.81
C PRO A 70 -6.48 -18.42 2.45
N TRP A 71 -6.89 -17.48 3.29
CA TRP A 71 -8.13 -17.53 4.08
C TRP A 71 -9.00 -16.29 3.94
N GLY A 72 -8.55 -15.29 3.19
CA GLY A 72 -9.27 -14.03 3.03
C GLY A 72 -8.41 -12.96 2.40
N MET A 73 -8.88 -11.72 2.47
CA MET A 73 -8.17 -10.55 1.97
C MET A 73 -8.32 -9.36 2.90
N LEU A 74 -7.24 -8.58 3.04
CA LEU A 74 -7.25 -7.27 3.68
C LEU A 74 -6.98 -6.21 2.61
N ILE A 75 -7.98 -5.40 2.33
CA ILE A 75 -7.95 -4.38 1.28
C ILE A 75 -7.81 -3.04 1.96
N GLN A 76 -6.80 -2.27 1.57
CA GLN A 76 -6.54 -0.94 2.11
C GLN A 76 -6.80 0.09 1.02
N HIS A 77 -7.56 1.12 1.37
CA HIS A 77 -8.07 2.12 0.44
C HIS A 77 -7.44 3.48 0.73
N PHE A 78 -6.75 4.05 -0.25
CA PHE A 78 -6.12 5.36 -0.16
C PHE A 78 -6.61 6.27 -1.28
N GLU A 79 -6.86 7.55 -0.97
CA GLU A 79 -7.20 8.56 -1.96
C GLU A 79 -5.95 9.07 -2.68
N ILE A 80 -6.03 9.13 -4.01
CA ILE A 80 -5.01 9.76 -4.84
C ILE A 80 -5.40 11.22 -5.09
N PRO A 81 -4.59 12.20 -4.68
CA PRO A 81 -4.84 13.59 -5.00
C PRO A 81 -4.93 13.82 -6.52
N GLU A 82 -5.88 14.65 -6.95
CA GLU A 82 -6.18 14.93 -8.37
C GLU A 82 -4.94 15.26 -9.22
N LYS A 83 -3.96 15.99 -8.65
CA LYS A 83 -2.72 16.34 -9.34
C LYS A 83 -1.92 15.12 -9.83
N PHE A 84 -2.11 13.94 -9.22
CA PHE A 84 -1.41 12.71 -9.61
C PHE A 84 -2.19 11.85 -10.62
N VAL A 85 -3.47 12.13 -10.85
CA VAL A 85 -4.33 11.35 -11.75
C VAL A 85 -3.76 11.23 -13.17
N PRO A 86 -3.18 12.28 -13.78
CA PRO A 86 -2.60 12.17 -15.12
C PRO A 86 -1.45 11.17 -15.24
N PHE A 87 -0.84 10.75 -14.12
CA PHE A 87 0.30 9.82 -14.11
C PHE A 87 -0.14 8.35 -13.94
N LEU A 88 -1.43 8.10 -13.71
CA LEU A 88 -1.99 6.75 -13.63
C LEU A 88 -2.28 6.22 -15.04
N ARG A 89 -1.71 5.06 -15.37
CA ARG A 89 -1.93 4.41 -16.68
C ARG A 89 -1.78 2.90 -16.62
N ASN A 90 -2.26 2.26 -17.68
CA ASN A 90 -2.01 0.84 -17.93
C ASN A 90 -0.60 0.66 -18.52
N ASP A 91 0.02 -0.51 -18.32
CA ASP A 91 1.32 -0.84 -18.92
C ASP A 91 1.26 -0.82 -20.46
N ASN A 92 0.09 -1.07 -21.04
CA ASN A 92 -0.14 -1.06 -22.49
C ASN A 92 -0.50 0.33 -23.04
N ASP A 93 -0.55 1.36 -22.19
CA ASP A 93 -0.87 2.72 -22.62
C ASP A 93 0.33 3.36 -23.31
N THR A 94 0.21 3.58 -24.62
CA THR A 94 1.25 4.18 -25.46
C THR A 94 1.13 5.69 -25.60
N THR A 95 0.16 6.31 -24.90
CA THR A 95 0.02 7.77 -24.89
C THR A 95 1.27 8.43 -24.31
N GLU A 96 1.58 9.62 -24.83
CA GLU A 96 2.73 10.38 -24.36
C GLU A 96 2.56 10.73 -22.89
N SER A 97 3.54 10.36 -22.07
CA SER A 97 3.49 10.62 -20.63
C SER A 97 3.44 12.13 -20.37
N PRO A 98 2.61 12.61 -19.43
CA PRO A 98 2.65 14.00 -19.03
C PRO A 98 4.04 14.34 -18.45
N SER A 99 4.49 15.58 -18.69
CA SER A 99 5.71 16.08 -18.07
C SER A 99 5.52 16.22 -16.56
N ILE A 100 6.45 15.67 -15.78
CA ILE A 100 6.45 15.83 -14.33
C ILE A 100 6.98 17.24 -14.02
N PRO A 101 6.22 18.09 -13.29
CA PRO A 101 6.67 19.45 -12.98
C PRO A 101 8.00 19.45 -12.19
N SER A 102 8.89 20.36 -12.57
CA SER A 102 10.24 20.45 -11.98
C SER A 102 10.25 21.07 -10.57
N ASP A 103 9.24 21.88 -10.27
CA ASP A 103 9.01 22.56 -8.99
C ASP A 103 8.39 21.65 -7.92
N TRP A 104 7.89 20.47 -8.29
CA TRP A 104 7.43 19.45 -7.34
C TRP A 104 8.57 18.97 -6.46
N SER A 105 8.26 18.63 -5.21
CA SER A 105 9.23 18.02 -4.30
C SER A 105 9.74 16.66 -4.80
N ALA A 106 10.88 16.22 -4.29
CA ALA A 106 11.42 14.88 -4.58
C ALA A 106 10.37 13.75 -4.41
N PRO A 107 9.66 13.63 -3.27
CA PRO A 107 8.66 12.56 -3.09
C PRO A 107 7.48 12.64 -4.08
N GLU A 108 7.01 13.83 -4.44
CA GLU A 108 5.93 14.00 -5.42
C GLU A 108 6.36 13.54 -6.82
N ARG A 109 7.57 13.92 -7.26
CA ARG A 109 8.13 13.45 -8.53
C ARG A 109 8.34 11.94 -8.53
N THR A 110 8.81 11.37 -7.41
CA THR A 110 8.98 9.93 -7.26
C THR A 110 7.64 9.19 -7.33
N LEU A 111 6.57 9.74 -6.74
CA LEU A 111 5.22 9.18 -6.83
C LEU A 111 4.67 9.24 -8.26
N ALA A 112 4.82 10.36 -8.97
CA ALA A 112 4.43 10.46 -10.38
C ALA A 112 5.18 9.44 -11.25
N LYS A 113 6.49 9.30 -11.07
CA LYS A 113 7.29 8.27 -11.74
C LYS A 113 6.79 6.86 -11.41
N PHE A 114 6.48 6.59 -10.14
CA PHE A 114 5.96 5.29 -9.72
C PHE A 114 4.63 4.94 -10.41
N PHE A 115 3.70 5.89 -10.55
CA PHE A 115 2.44 5.64 -11.26
C PHE A 115 2.65 5.36 -12.75
N LEU A 116 3.58 6.06 -13.40
CA LEU A 116 3.94 5.86 -14.80
C LEU A 116 4.78 4.59 -15.07
N ALA A 117 5.37 4.01 -14.02
CA ALA A 117 6.33 2.93 -14.15
C ALA A 117 5.69 1.59 -14.50
N ASP A 118 6.48 0.68 -15.07
CA ASP A 118 6.09 -0.71 -15.29
C ASP A 118 5.99 -1.50 -13.97
N GLN A 119 5.39 -2.69 -14.01
CA GLN A 119 5.26 -3.54 -12.82
C GLN A 119 6.59 -3.90 -12.18
N LYS A 120 7.64 -4.14 -12.99
CA LYS A 120 8.96 -4.50 -12.47
C LYS A 120 9.51 -3.37 -11.60
N THR A 121 9.47 -2.15 -12.10
CA THR A 121 9.94 -0.96 -11.38
C THR A 121 9.09 -0.70 -10.14
N LYS A 122 7.77 -0.86 -10.23
CA LYS A 122 6.87 -0.77 -9.05
C LYS A 122 7.25 -1.81 -7.99
N ASN A 123 7.52 -3.06 -8.39
CA ASN A 123 7.97 -4.16 -7.53
C ASN A 123 9.32 -3.90 -6.85
N ASP A 124 10.23 -3.20 -7.53
CA ASP A 124 11.54 -2.82 -7.01
C ASP A 124 11.51 -1.53 -6.16
N THR A 125 10.34 -0.93 -5.92
CA THR A 125 10.23 0.42 -5.32
C THR A 125 9.30 0.48 -4.11
N LEU A 126 8.12 -0.17 -4.14
CA LEU A 126 7.17 -0.11 -3.03
C LEU A 126 7.70 -0.88 -1.81
N LYS A 127 7.90 -0.16 -0.69
CA LYS A 127 8.32 -0.73 0.59
C LYS A 127 7.20 -0.74 1.61
N LEU A 128 7.08 -1.86 2.31
CA LEU A 128 6.26 -2.01 3.52
C LEU A 128 7.10 -1.71 4.76
N ILE A 129 6.57 -0.90 5.67
CA ILE A 129 7.08 -0.66 7.02
C ILE A 129 5.97 -1.02 8.02
N PRO A 130 6.04 -2.20 8.66
CA PRO A 130 5.05 -2.58 9.66
C PRO A 130 5.43 -2.02 11.04
N TYR A 131 4.45 -1.68 11.87
CA TYR A 131 4.69 -1.29 13.26
C TYR A 131 3.61 -1.85 14.19
N ILE A 132 4.01 -2.49 15.29
CA ILE A 132 3.06 -3.01 16.29
C ILE A 132 2.86 -1.97 17.38
N ALA A 133 1.77 -1.20 17.28
CA ALA A 133 1.42 -0.20 18.29
C ALA A 133 0.99 -0.88 19.61
N ASP A 134 0.23 -1.97 19.50
CA ASP A 134 -0.13 -2.79 20.65
C ASP A 134 -0.32 -4.26 20.25
N GLY A 135 -0.08 -5.18 21.18
CA GLY A 135 -0.33 -6.60 20.99
C GLY A 135 0.67 -7.52 21.69
N PRO A 136 0.45 -8.84 21.57
CA PRO A 136 1.23 -9.84 22.29
C PRO A 136 2.72 -9.82 21.94
N TRP A 137 3.57 -10.08 22.93
CA TRP A 137 5.03 -10.07 22.79
C TRP A 137 5.54 -10.99 21.65
N ILE A 138 4.89 -12.14 21.45
CA ILE A 138 5.21 -13.05 20.34
C ILE A 138 5.05 -12.39 18.96
N VAL A 139 4.04 -11.52 18.78
CA VAL A 139 3.82 -10.80 17.52
C VAL A 139 4.85 -9.69 17.37
N LYS A 140 5.11 -8.93 18.44
CA LYS A 140 6.13 -7.86 18.46
C LYS A 140 7.52 -8.37 18.07
N ASN A 141 7.89 -9.59 18.48
CA ASN A 141 9.16 -10.21 18.09
C ASN A 141 9.24 -10.65 16.64
N MET A 142 8.11 -11.04 16.04
CA MET A 142 8.07 -11.49 14.64
C MET A 142 8.03 -10.33 13.67
N VAL A 143 7.29 -9.27 14.02
CA VAL A 143 7.15 -8.05 13.23
C VAL A 143 8.21 -7.04 13.69
N THR A 144 9.45 -7.26 13.27
CA THR A 144 10.64 -6.51 13.71
C THR A 144 10.71 -5.04 13.25
N GLY A 145 9.65 -4.49 12.66
CA GLY A 145 9.61 -3.13 12.11
C GLY A 145 10.55 -2.85 10.95
N ARG A 146 11.26 -3.87 10.45
CA ARG A 146 12.22 -3.72 9.36
C ARG A 146 11.48 -3.45 8.04
N PRO A 147 11.81 -2.35 7.34
CA PRO A 147 11.28 -2.10 6.00
C PRO A 147 11.63 -3.23 5.04
N ALA A 148 10.71 -3.58 4.14
CA ALA A 148 10.94 -4.56 3.09
C ALA A 148 10.34 -4.10 1.77
N ILE A 149 11.12 -4.19 0.68
CA ILE A 149 10.60 -4.05 -0.69
C ILE A 149 9.70 -5.25 -0.96
N ILE A 150 8.42 -4.98 -1.27
CA ILE A 150 7.37 -6.01 -1.24
C ILE A 150 7.53 -6.98 -2.41
N GLY A 151 7.78 -6.47 -3.62
CA GLY A 151 7.94 -7.29 -4.83
C GLY A 151 9.11 -8.28 -4.76
N ASN A 152 10.09 -8.04 -3.88
CA ASN A 152 11.21 -8.95 -3.61
C ASN A 152 10.88 -10.06 -2.61
N LYS A 153 9.70 -10.04 -1.98
CA LYS A 153 9.28 -10.96 -0.91
C LYS A 153 8.08 -11.82 -1.27
N LEU A 154 7.23 -11.34 -2.18
CA LEU A 154 6.06 -12.03 -2.70
C LEU A 154 5.68 -11.49 -4.09
N PRO A 155 4.94 -12.28 -4.89
CA PRO A 155 4.39 -11.79 -6.15
C PRO A 155 3.44 -10.62 -5.91
N VAL A 156 3.62 -9.55 -6.68
CA VAL A 156 2.72 -8.39 -6.68
C VAL A 156 2.35 -8.04 -8.11
N THR A 157 1.05 -7.94 -8.35
CA THR A 157 0.46 -7.51 -9.63
C THR A 157 -0.11 -6.11 -9.46
N TYR A 158 0.09 -5.24 -10.44
CA TYR A 158 -0.53 -3.91 -10.44
C TYR A 158 -1.60 -3.83 -11.54
N THR A 159 -2.82 -3.48 -11.15
CA THR A 159 -3.93 -3.30 -12.08
C THR A 159 -4.40 -1.85 -12.07
N TYR A 160 -4.33 -1.19 -13.23
CA TYR A 160 -4.95 0.12 -13.43
C TYR A 160 -6.35 -0.05 -14.03
N GLN A 161 -7.34 0.60 -13.43
CA GLN A 161 -8.68 0.72 -13.98
C GLN A 161 -8.97 2.19 -14.27
N PRO A 162 -9.29 2.55 -15.54
CA PRO A 162 -9.58 3.93 -15.90
C PRO A 162 -10.91 4.41 -15.31
N ALA A 163 -11.05 5.73 -15.23
CA ALA A 163 -12.33 6.35 -14.89
C ALA A 163 -13.40 6.00 -15.93
N ASP A 164 -14.66 5.96 -15.49
CA ASP A 164 -15.85 5.85 -16.33
C ASP A 164 -16.75 7.05 -16.00
N PRO A 165 -16.61 8.16 -16.76
CA PRO A 165 -17.37 9.38 -16.50
C PRO A 165 -18.89 9.19 -16.65
N ASP A 166 -19.32 8.30 -17.55
CA ASP A 166 -20.74 8.04 -17.79
C ASP A 166 -21.39 7.32 -16.59
N ALA A 167 -20.63 6.43 -15.94
CA ALA A 167 -21.03 5.77 -14.70
C ALA A 167 -20.67 6.56 -13.43
N GLY A 168 -20.00 7.71 -13.54
CA GLY A 168 -19.53 8.50 -12.40
C GLY A 168 -18.44 7.80 -11.56
N LEU A 169 -17.65 6.92 -12.17
CA LEU A 169 -16.62 6.13 -11.49
C LEU A 169 -15.23 6.73 -11.72
N ALA A 170 -14.51 7.03 -10.65
CA ALA A 170 -13.12 7.44 -10.72
C ALA A 170 -12.18 6.27 -11.06
N CYS A 171 -10.95 6.60 -11.46
CA CYS A 171 -9.91 5.60 -11.72
C CYS A 171 -9.33 5.02 -10.43
N TYR A 172 -8.67 3.87 -10.53
CA TYR A 172 -7.83 3.37 -9.44
C TYR A 172 -6.63 2.60 -9.95
N LEU A 173 -5.60 2.52 -9.10
CA LEU A 173 -4.50 1.58 -9.23
C LEU A 173 -4.54 0.61 -8.05
N GLU A 174 -4.53 -0.68 -8.31
CA GLU A 174 -4.55 -1.73 -7.30
C GLU A 174 -3.23 -2.50 -7.30
N ALA A 175 -2.64 -2.70 -6.12
CA ALA A 175 -1.52 -3.60 -5.87
C ALA A 175 -2.04 -4.87 -5.19
N ASP A 176 -2.03 -5.98 -5.92
CA ASP A 176 -2.43 -7.30 -5.46
C ASP A 176 -1.23 -8.05 -4.88
N LEU A 177 -1.19 -8.21 -3.56
CA LEU A 177 -0.09 -8.85 -2.83
C LEU A 177 -0.43 -10.31 -2.54
N ASP A 178 0.16 -11.25 -3.28
CA ASP A 178 -0.10 -12.68 -3.11
C ASP A 178 0.71 -13.28 -1.94
N ILE A 179 0.11 -13.23 -0.75
CA ILE A 179 0.67 -13.86 0.45
C ILE A 179 0.58 -15.39 0.36
N GLY A 180 -0.40 -15.93 -0.37
CA GLY A 180 -0.56 -17.37 -0.61
C GLY A 180 0.63 -18.00 -1.32
N ASN A 181 1.31 -17.25 -2.19
CA ASN A 181 2.53 -17.66 -2.89
C ASN A 181 3.81 -17.01 -2.34
N SER A 182 3.74 -16.39 -1.16
CA SER A 182 4.91 -15.82 -0.48
C SER A 182 5.84 -16.88 0.14
N SER A 183 7.01 -16.43 0.60
CA SER A 183 7.96 -17.26 1.35
C SER A 183 7.35 -17.90 2.61
N ALA A 184 7.91 -19.04 3.04
CA ALA A 184 7.49 -19.71 4.28
C ALA A 184 7.56 -18.80 5.51
N ALA A 185 8.54 -17.89 5.56
CA ALA A 185 8.67 -16.90 6.62
C ALA A 185 7.50 -15.91 6.64
N ALA A 186 7.10 -15.38 5.49
CA ALA A 186 5.96 -14.47 5.36
C ALA A 186 4.64 -15.16 5.76
N LYS A 187 4.41 -16.38 5.29
CA LYS A 187 3.25 -17.22 5.68
C LYS A 187 3.20 -17.46 7.19
N ARG A 188 4.35 -17.70 7.83
CA ARG A 188 4.44 -17.90 9.28
C ARG A 188 4.08 -16.62 10.05
N ILE A 189 4.61 -15.47 9.64
CA ILE A 189 4.29 -14.16 10.25
C ILE A 189 2.78 -13.92 10.18
N VAL A 190 2.19 -14.06 8.99
CA VAL A 190 0.75 -13.85 8.77
C VAL A 190 -0.10 -14.82 9.59
N SER A 191 0.28 -16.09 9.66
CA SER A 191 -0.42 -17.09 10.47
C SER A 191 -0.43 -16.73 11.96
N VAL A 192 0.69 -16.22 12.48
CA VAL A 192 0.77 -15.75 13.87
C VAL A 192 -0.04 -14.47 14.06
N CYS A 193 0.09 -13.47 13.19
CA CYS A 193 -0.72 -12.25 13.26
C CYS A 193 -2.21 -12.56 13.25
N ARG A 194 -2.68 -13.49 12.41
CA ARG A 194 -4.09 -13.91 12.34
C ARG A 194 -4.62 -14.42 13.69
N ARG A 195 -3.83 -15.21 14.43
CA ARG A 195 -4.23 -15.78 15.73
C ARG A 195 -4.45 -14.72 16.81
N TYR A 196 -3.76 -13.60 16.70
CA TYR A 196 -3.77 -12.53 17.70
C TYR A 196 -4.44 -11.26 17.21
N MET A 197 -5.01 -11.27 16.00
CA MET A 197 -5.50 -10.06 15.31
C MET A 197 -6.56 -9.30 16.12
N ASN A 198 -7.39 -10.00 16.90
CA ASN A 198 -8.40 -9.43 17.80
C ASN A 198 -7.81 -8.64 18.98
N SER A 199 -6.52 -8.82 19.27
CA SER A 199 -5.75 -8.17 20.33
C SER A 199 -4.53 -7.42 19.78
N LEU A 200 -4.49 -7.21 18.47
CA LEU A 200 -3.37 -6.60 17.76
C LEU A 200 -3.77 -5.23 17.23
N THR A 201 -2.92 -4.24 17.49
CA THR A 201 -2.96 -2.95 16.80
C THR A 201 -1.72 -2.84 15.92
N LEU A 202 -1.93 -2.97 14.61
CA LEU A 202 -0.87 -3.02 13.60
C LEU A 202 -1.00 -1.81 12.66
N ASP A 203 0.10 -1.10 12.51
CA ASP A 203 0.29 -0.09 11.47
C ASP A 203 0.95 -0.72 10.27
N VAL A 204 0.36 -0.49 9.10
CA VAL A 204 0.85 -0.93 7.82
C VAL A 204 1.20 0.33 7.03
N GLY A 205 2.48 0.69 7.02
CA GLY A 205 2.98 1.88 6.33
C GLY A 205 3.64 1.54 5.00
N PHE A 206 3.51 2.43 4.01
CA PHE A 206 4.14 2.29 2.71
C PHE A 206 4.98 3.50 2.37
N VAL A 207 6.11 3.27 1.71
CA VAL A 207 7.01 4.32 1.22
C VAL A 207 7.63 3.87 -0.11
N LEU A 208 7.93 4.81 -0.98
CA LEU A 208 8.67 4.54 -2.22
C LEU A 208 10.16 4.61 -1.93
N GLU A 209 10.92 3.59 -2.30
CA GLU A 209 12.37 3.59 -2.11
C GLU A 209 13.08 4.58 -3.04
N GLY A 210 13.69 5.62 -2.47
CA GLY A 210 14.62 6.48 -3.19
C GLY A 210 15.95 5.78 -3.44
N LYS A 211 16.38 5.73 -4.71
CA LYS A 211 17.60 5.08 -5.20
C LYS A 211 18.67 6.09 -5.61
N THR A 212 18.29 7.33 -5.92
CA THR A 212 19.22 8.42 -6.27
C THR A 212 19.12 9.60 -5.31
N GLU A 213 20.04 10.57 -5.41
CA GLU A 213 20.02 11.77 -4.54
C GLU A 213 18.79 12.65 -4.85
N GLU A 214 18.32 12.68 -6.09
CA GLU A 214 17.17 13.49 -6.54
C GLU A 214 15.81 12.93 -6.08
N GLU A 215 15.80 11.67 -5.61
CA GLU A 215 14.65 10.97 -5.06
C GLU A 215 14.60 11.07 -3.53
N LEU A 216 15.56 11.78 -2.91
CA LEU A 216 15.63 12.03 -1.47
C LEU A 216 15.26 13.49 -1.13
N PRO A 217 14.70 13.75 0.07
CA PRO A 217 14.33 12.77 1.09
C PRO A 217 13.13 11.90 0.68
N GLU A 218 13.04 10.71 1.25
CA GLU A 218 11.83 9.90 1.19
C GLU A 218 10.71 10.53 2.03
N GLN A 219 9.45 10.25 1.68
CA GLN A 219 8.26 10.60 2.43
C GLN A 219 7.29 9.42 2.41
N MET A 220 6.61 9.15 3.52
CA MET A 220 5.63 8.08 3.60
C MET A 220 4.54 8.29 2.55
N LEU A 221 4.28 7.25 1.76
CA LEU A 221 3.25 7.26 0.73
C LEU A 221 1.87 7.29 1.38
N CYS A 222 1.61 6.34 2.26
CA CYS A 222 0.37 6.17 2.98
C CYS A 222 0.56 5.21 4.16
N SER A 223 -0.41 5.16 5.08
CA SER A 223 -0.43 4.15 6.13
C SER A 223 -1.80 3.97 6.74
N ILE A 224 -2.12 2.75 7.19
CA ILE A 224 -3.34 2.50 7.97
C ILE A 224 -3.04 1.70 9.24
N ARG A 225 -3.75 2.04 10.30
CA ARG A 225 -3.81 1.28 11.55
C ARG A 225 -5.03 0.37 11.58
N VAL A 226 -4.80 -0.92 11.74
CA VAL A 226 -5.82 -1.93 11.97
C VAL A 226 -5.86 -2.28 13.45
N HIS A 227 -7.04 -2.18 14.07
CA HIS A 227 -7.23 -2.36 15.52
C HIS A 227 -8.09 -3.58 15.81
N GLY A 228 -7.55 -4.55 16.54
CA GLY A 228 -8.32 -5.59 17.23
C GLY A 228 -9.32 -6.34 16.35
N VAL A 229 -9.01 -6.56 15.07
CA VAL A 229 -9.95 -7.19 14.13
C VAL A 229 -10.00 -8.69 14.36
N ASP A 230 -11.19 -9.24 14.52
CA ASP A 230 -11.39 -10.69 14.61
C ASP A 230 -11.64 -11.27 13.20
N PRO A 231 -10.67 -11.96 12.59
CA PRO A 231 -10.83 -12.53 11.25
C PRO A 231 -11.91 -13.61 11.21
N LEU A 232 -12.33 -14.21 12.32
CA LEU A 232 -13.42 -15.20 12.34
C LEU A 232 -14.80 -14.56 12.25
N LYS A 233 -14.91 -13.25 12.52
CA LYS A 233 -16.16 -12.48 12.44
C LYS A 233 -16.23 -11.59 11.20
N ALA A 234 -15.18 -11.61 10.37
CA ALA A 234 -15.17 -10.89 9.11
C ALA A 234 -16.24 -11.46 8.16
N PRO A 235 -16.93 -10.61 7.38
CA PRO A 235 -17.91 -11.08 6.42
C PRO A 235 -17.25 -11.88 5.31
N THR A 236 -17.98 -12.85 4.76
CA THR A 236 -17.54 -13.63 3.60
C THR A 236 -17.68 -12.79 2.33
N PHE A 237 -16.63 -12.76 1.52
CA PHE A 237 -16.69 -12.19 0.19
C PHE A 237 -17.51 -13.11 -0.73
N SER A 238 -18.52 -12.52 -1.37
CA SER A 238 -19.28 -13.11 -2.47
C SER A 238 -19.01 -12.30 -3.72
N GLU A 239 -18.62 -12.97 -4.80
CA GLU A 239 -18.47 -12.37 -6.13
C GLU A 239 -19.80 -11.87 -6.70
#